data_AF-A0A7C2I4Z1-F1
#
_entry.id   AF-A0A7C2I4Z1-F1
#
_cell.length_a   1.000
_cell.length_b   1.000
_cell.length_c   1.000
_cell.angle_alpha   90.00
_cell.angle_beta   90.00
_cell.angle_gamma   90.00
#
_symmetry.space_group_name_H-M   'P 1'
#
loop_
_entity.id
_entity.type
_entity.pdbx_description
1 polymer ?
#
loop_
_entity_poly.entity_id
_entity_poly.type
_entity_poly.pdbx_seq_one_letter_code
_entity_poly.pdbx_strand_id
1 'polypeptide(L)'
;MTPVCRLCLVGFLTAALAGAWPPVIDCSAVPGWKQHGEVRAFVPDTLFEYMNGNAEGYLLYEFRRMTGVTCRSGEDTILIDISEMASPEMAYGIFSANRHPNYEVSRIGAAGQILERRATFVKGNYYVELAADTEKDNRKTLEAFARHLEARLQGGTDPPA
;
A
#
# COMPACT_ATOMS: atom_id res chain seq x y z
N MET A 1 57.04 -17.65 24.62
CA MET A 1 55.84 -16.96 25.17
C MET A 1 54.99 -16.50 24.00
N THR A 2 53.69 -16.69 24.12
CA THR A 2 52.67 -16.90 23.07
C THR A 2 52.31 -15.67 22.23
N PRO A 3 51.86 -15.86 20.97
CA PRO A 3 51.38 -14.78 20.11
C PRO A 3 49.91 -14.45 20.43
N VAL A 4 49.58 -13.17 20.60
CA VAL A 4 48.19 -12.72 20.72
C VAL A 4 47.62 -12.51 19.32
N CYS A 5 46.83 -13.48 18.88
CA CYS A 5 45.99 -13.43 17.69
C CYS A 5 44.85 -12.42 17.93
N ARG A 6 44.94 -11.22 17.34
CA ARG A 6 43.83 -10.27 17.30
C ARG A 6 42.88 -10.69 16.18
N LEU A 7 41.83 -11.41 16.55
CA LEU A 7 40.70 -11.71 15.67
C LEU A 7 39.86 -10.42 15.53
N CYS A 8 40.04 -9.69 14.43
CA CYS A 8 39.14 -8.61 14.04
C CYS A 8 37.80 -9.23 13.61
N LEU A 9 36.80 -9.14 14.48
CA LEU A 9 35.42 -9.49 14.17
C LEU A 9 34.90 -8.47 13.13
N VAL A 10 34.87 -8.86 11.86
CA VAL A 10 34.23 -8.06 10.81
C VAL A 10 32.73 -8.21 11.01
N GLY A 11 32.10 -7.17 11.57
CA GLY A 11 30.65 -7.11 11.72
C GLY A 11 30.00 -7.10 10.33
N PHE A 12 29.27 -8.16 10.00
CA PHE A 12 28.37 -8.17 8.86
C PHE A 12 27.21 -7.23 9.18
N LEU A 13 27.28 -6.00 8.66
CA LEU A 13 26.13 -5.12 8.53
C LEU A 13 25.13 -5.81 7.60
N THR A 14 24.13 -6.48 8.17
CA THR A 14 22.94 -6.88 7.43
C THR A 14 22.21 -5.62 7.03
N ALA A 15 22.49 -5.10 5.83
CA ALA A 15 21.65 -4.09 5.21
C ALA A 15 20.25 -4.69 5.10
N ALA A 16 19.30 -4.14 5.85
CA ALA A 16 17.89 -4.45 5.66
C ALA A 16 17.58 -4.21 4.18
N LEU A 17 17.12 -5.25 3.49
CA LEU A 17 16.65 -5.13 2.11
C LEU A 17 15.38 -4.27 2.16
N ALA A 18 15.55 -2.96 2.08
CA ALA A 18 14.47 -2.05 1.77
C ALA A 18 13.83 -2.56 0.47
N GLY A 19 12.54 -2.91 0.50
CA GLY A 19 11.81 -3.33 -0.68
C GLY A 19 12.02 -2.35 -1.83
N ALA A 20 12.26 -2.89 -3.02
CA ALA A 20 12.43 -2.05 -4.21
C ALA A 20 11.16 -1.20 -4.40
N TRP A 21 11.35 0.11 -4.54
CA TRP A 21 10.28 1.05 -4.87
C TRP A 21 10.34 1.42 -6.35
N PRO A 22 9.18 1.56 -7.04
CA PRO A 22 7.83 1.34 -6.52
C PRO A 22 7.48 -0.15 -6.36
N PRO A 23 6.61 -0.52 -5.40
CA PRO A 23 6.05 -1.87 -5.36
C PRO A 23 5.33 -2.17 -6.68
N VAL A 24 5.53 -3.38 -7.20
CA VAL A 24 4.93 -3.78 -8.47
C VAL A 24 3.44 -4.03 -8.28
N ILE A 25 2.61 -3.26 -9.00
CA ILE A 25 1.17 -3.50 -9.12
C ILE A 25 0.94 -4.29 -10.41
N ASP A 26 0.66 -5.59 -10.28
CA ASP A 26 0.36 -6.44 -11.42
C ASP A 26 -1.15 -6.52 -11.64
N CYS A 27 -1.67 -5.76 -12.62
CA CYS A 27 -3.09 -5.83 -12.96
C CYS A 27 -3.51 -7.20 -13.51
N SER A 28 -2.60 -7.97 -14.11
CA SER A 28 -2.91 -9.27 -14.73
C SER A 28 -3.11 -10.40 -13.72
N ALA A 29 -2.77 -10.13 -12.46
CA ALA A 29 -3.04 -10.95 -11.30
C ALA A 29 -4.49 -11.39 -11.13
N VAL A 30 -5.42 -10.52 -11.53
CA VAL A 30 -6.85 -10.81 -11.54
C VAL A 30 -7.23 -11.08 -12.99
N PRO A 31 -7.71 -12.28 -13.34
CA PRO A 31 -7.99 -12.65 -14.73
C PRO A 31 -8.90 -11.64 -15.44
N GLY A 32 -8.51 -11.26 -16.67
CA GLY A 32 -9.25 -10.30 -17.49
C GLY A 32 -8.85 -8.83 -17.28
N TRP A 33 -8.07 -8.53 -16.24
CA TRP A 33 -7.58 -7.18 -15.96
C TRP A 33 -6.20 -6.93 -16.56
N LYS A 34 -5.99 -5.70 -16.99
CA LYS A 34 -4.70 -5.21 -17.49
C LYS A 34 -4.50 -3.76 -17.12
N GLN A 35 -3.25 -3.33 -17.01
CA GLN A 35 -2.95 -1.91 -16.80
C GLN A 35 -3.46 -1.10 -18.00
N HIS A 36 -4.01 0.07 -17.70
CA HIS A 36 -4.46 1.04 -18.67
C HIS A 36 -3.85 2.40 -18.33
N GLY A 37 -3.07 2.94 -19.27
CA GLY A 37 -2.34 4.19 -19.07
C GLY A 37 -1.03 4.01 -18.29
N GLU A 38 -0.44 5.15 -17.95
CA GLU A 38 0.86 5.24 -17.28
C GLU A 38 0.77 4.97 -15.78
N VAL A 39 1.92 4.62 -15.19
CA VAL A 39 2.07 4.60 -13.73
C VAL A 39 2.03 6.05 -13.22
N ARG A 40 1.22 6.29 -12.20
CA ARG A 40 1.18 7.54 -11.46
C ARG A 40 2.18 7.48 -10.31
N ALA A 41 2.93 8.55 -10.09
CA ALA A 41 3.87 8.65 -8.98
C ALA A 41 3.80 10.05 -8.36
N PHE A 42 3.68 10.11 -7.04
CA PHE A 42 3.60 11.38 -6.31
C PHE A 42 4.53 11.38 -5.11
N VAL A 43 5.04 12.57 -4.80
CA VAL A 43 5.81 12.89 -3.59
C VAL A 43 5.07 14.00 -2.83
N PRO A 44 5.46 14.37 -1.59
CA PRO A 44 4.73 15.37 -0.81
C PRO A 44 4.44 16.66 -1.61
N ASP A 45 5.43 17.11 -2.36
CA ASP A 45 5.38 18.33 -3.16
C ASP A 45 4.50 18.24 -4.41
N THR A 46 4.06 17.05 -4.84
CA THR A 46 3.23 16.87 -6.04
C THR A 46 1.90 16.18 -5.76
N LEU A 47 1.66 15.73 -4.53
CA LEU A 47 0.43 14.99 -4.19
C LEU A 47 -0.84 15.81 -4.43
N PHE A 48 -0.78 17.13 -4.25
CA PHE A 48 -1.91 18.02 -4.49
C PHE A 48 -2.39 18.04 -5.94
N GLU A 49 -1.52 17.70 -6.91
CA GLU A 49 -1.87 17.61 -8.32
C GLU A 49 -2.89 16.49 -8.58
N TYR A 50 -2.89 15.47 -7.72
CA TYR A 50 -3.81 14.33 -7.78
C TYR A 50 -4.94 14.42 -6.77
N MET A 51 -4.61 14.71 -5.50
CA MET A 51 -5.55 14.72 -4.39
C MET A 51 -5.83 16.15 -3.91
N ASN A 52 -6.31 17.01 -4.81
CA ASN A 52 -6.58 18.41 -4.48
C ASN A 52 -7.64 18.52 -3.36
N GLY A 53 -7.25 19.10 -2.21
CA GLY A 53 -8.06 19.17 -0.98
C GLY A 53 -7.91 17.98 -0.02
N ASN A 54 -7.51 16.80 -0.51
CA ASN A 54 -7.30 15.60 0.33
C ASN A 54 -5.82 15.35 0.66
N ALA A 55 -4.88 15.98 -0.05
CA ALA A 55 -3.44 15.81 0.15
C ALA A 55 -2.98 16.18 1.58
N GLU A 56 -3.60 17.19 2.21
CA GLU A 56 -3.26 17.60 3.58
C GLU A 56 -3.45 16.45 4.58
N GLY A 57 -4.51 15.65 4.42
CA GLY A 57 -4.73 14.46 5.25
C GLY A 57 -3.57 13.48 5.18
N TYR A 58 -3.02 13.24 3.98
CA TYR A 58 -1.85 12.39 3.79
C TYR A 58 -0.59 12.97 4.43
N LEU A 59 -0.36 14.27 4.28
CA LEU A 59 0.81 14.95 4.85
C LEU A 59 0.78 14.94 6.39
N LEU A 60 -0.40 15.07 7.01
CA LEU A 60 -0.58 14.91 8.45
C LEU A 60 -0.18 13.50 8.93
N TYR A 61 -0.32 12.50 8.06
CA TYR A 61 0.15 11.13 8.33
C TYR A 61 1.57 10.84 7.80
N GLU A 62 2.41 11.88 7.70
CA GLU A 62 3.81 11.78 7.29
C GLU A 62 4.04 10.99 5.99
N PHE A 63 3.20 11.25 5.00
CA PHE A 63 3.31 10.70 3.66
C PHE A 63 4.72 10.87 3.06
N ARG A 64 5.25 9.80 2.46
CA ARG A 64 6.58 9.79 1.83
C ARG A 64 6.51 9.79 0.32
N ARG A 65 5.67 8.93 -0.26
CA ARG A 65 5.52 8.75 -1.71
C ARG A 65 4.34 7.84 -2.02
N MET A 66 3.82 7.97 -3.24
CA MET A 66 2.74 7.15 -3.78
C MET A 66 3.13 6.61 -5.14
N THR A 67 2.71 5.37 -5.41
CA THR A 67 2.64 4.83 -6.77
C THR A 67 1.22 4.37 -7.03
N GLY A 68 0.73 4.55 -8.25
CA GLY A 68 -0.62 4.13 -8.60
C GLY A 68 -0.75 3.71 -10.05
N VAL A 69 -1.73 2.87 -10.33
CA VAL A 69 -2.09 2.43 -11.69
C VAL A 69 -3.60 2.42 -11.85
N THR A 70 -4.05 2.42 -13.11
CA THR A 70 -5.44 2.07 -13.44
C THR A 70 -5.43 0.66 -14.04
N CYS A 71 -6.14 -0.27 -13.42
CA CYS A 71 -6.42 -1.57 -14.00
C CYS A 71 -7.79 -1.52 -14.71
N ARG A 72 -7.91 -2.15 -15.87
CA ARG A 72 -9.15 -2.17 -16.67
C ARG A 72 -9.49 -3.58 -17.15
N SER A 73 -10.78 -3.91 -17.13
CA SER A 73 -11.39 -5.10 -17.73
C SER A 73 -12.68 -4.71 -18.45
N GLY A 74 -12.65 -4.64 -19.79
CA GLY A 74 -13.76 -4.08 -20.56
C GLY A 74 -13.99 -2.60 -20.21
N GLU A 75 -15.20 -2.26 -19.80
CA GLU A 75 -15.59 -0.92 -19.34
C GLU A 75 -15.34 -0.70 -17.84
N ASP A 76 -15.08 -1.76 -17.07
CA ASP A 76 -14.84 -1.64 -15.63
C ASP A 76 -13.38 -1.23 -15.36
N THR A 77 -13.17 -0.24 -14.48
CA THR A 77 -11.85 0.20 -14.05
C THR A 77 -11.69 0.19 -12.53
N ILE A 78 -10.47 -0.11 -12.08
CA ILE A 78 -10.06 -0.02 -10.68
C ILE A 78 -8.80 0.84 -10.63
N LEU A 79 -8.86 1.95 -9.92
CA LEU A 79 -7.70 2.75 -9.56
C LEU A 79 -7.07 2.11 -8.33
N ILE A 80 -5.77 1.83 -8.39
CA ILE A 80 -5.00 1.27 -7.27
C ILE A 80 -3.90 2.25 -6.94
N ASP A 81 -3.85 2.70 -5.69
CA ASP A 81 -2.81 3.58 -5.18
C ASP A 81 -2.18 2.96 -3.93
N ILE A 82 -0.85 2.94 -3.88
CA ILE A 82 -0.05 2.48 -2.73
C ILE A 82 0.73 3.67 -2.21
N SER A 83 0.40 4.10 -0.99
CA SER A 83 1.09 5.17 -0.29
C SER A 83 2.05 4.59 0.75
N GLU A 84 3.31 5.00 0.72
CA GLU A 84 4.25 4.75 1.80
C GLU A 84 4.20 5.91 2.80
N MET A 85 3.93 5.59 4.07
CA MET A 85 3.99 6.50 5.19
C MET A 85 5.33 6.37 5.93
N ALA A 86 5.64 7.31 6.82
CA ALA A 86 6.88 7.28 7.58
C ALA A 86 7.04 6.04 8.49
N SER A 87 5.94 5.47 8.97
CA SER A 87 5.95 4.32 9.87
C SER A 87 4.66 3.50 9.80
N PRO A 88 4.62 2.29 10.39
CA PRO A 88 3.39 1.49 10.49
C PRO A 88 2.28 2.19 11.28
N GLU A 89 2.63 2.94 12.33
CA GLU A 89 1.71 3.75 13.12
C GLU A 89 1.00 4.80 12.25
N MET A 90 1.77 5.48 11.40
CA MET A 90 1.22 6.51 10.51
C MET A 90 0.32 5.89 9.43
N ALA A 91 0.72 4.77 8.83
CA ALA A 91 -0.09 4.03 7.87
C ALA A 91 -1.39 3.47 8.49
N TYR A 92 -1.31 2.98 9.72
CA TYR A 92 -2.49 2.50 10.44
C TYR A 92 -3.41 3.66 10.89
N GLY A 93 -2.82 4.80 11.24
CA GLY A 93 -3.53 6.03 11.61
C GLY A 93 -4.42 6.55 10.48
N ILE A 94 -3.86 6.72 9.27
CA ILE A 94 -4.66 7.16 8.11
C ILE A 94 -5.75 6.14 7.74
N PHE A 95 -5.47 4.84 7.81
CA PHE A 95 -6.48 3.80 7.61
C PHE A 95 -7.62 3.95 8.63
N SER A 96 -7.26 4.13 9.91
CA SER A 96 -8.23 4.25 11.00
C SER A 96 -9.08 5.50 10.89
N ALA A 97 -8.52 6.61 10.39
CA ALA A 97 -9.24 7.85 10.15
C ALA A 97 -10.20 7.76 8.94
N ASN A 98 -9.83 6.98 7.92
CA ASN A 98 -10.55 6.93 6.63
C ASN A 98 -11.49 5.72 6.47
N ARG A 99 -11.43 4.73 7.36
CA ARG A 99 -12.34 3.57 7.32
C ARG A 99 -13.75 3.99 7.71
N HIS A 100 -14.76 3.34 7.13
CA HIS A 100 -16.12 3.53 7.57
C HIS A 100 -16.30 2.91 8.97
N PRO A 101 -16.80 3.65 9.98
CA PRO A 101 -16.86 3.17 11.36
C PRO A 101 -17.81 1.98 11.56
N ASN A 102 -18.89 1.93 10.77
CA ASN A 102 -19.96 0.93 10.87
C ASN A 102 -19.78 -0.34 10.01
N TYR A 103 -18.68 -0.48 9.27
CA TYR A 103 -18.43 -1.65 8.42
C TYR A 103 -17.32 -2.50 9.00
N GLU A 104 -17.39 -3.80 8.72
CA GLU A 104 -16.44 -4.79 9.21
C GLU A 104 -15.01 -4.47 8.77
N VAL A 105 -14.07 -4.72 9.68
CA VAL A 105 -12.64 -4.70 9.39
C VAL A 105 -12.24 -6.13 9.00
N SER A 106 -11.70 -6.27 7.79
CA SER A 106 -11.16 -7.52 7.26
C SER A 106 -9.70 -7.70 7.67
N ARG A 107 -9.28 -8.95 7.87
CA ARG A 107 -7.87 -9.29 8.11
C ARG A 107 -7.09 -9.36 6.78
N ILE A 108 -6.78 -8.18 6.25
CA ILE A 108 -5.90 -7.98 5.08
C ILE A 108 -4.79 -7.04 5.55
N GLY A 109 -3.55 -7.54 5.58
CA GLY A 109 -2.46 -6.86 6.28
C GLY A 109 -2.75 -6.75 7.79
N ALA A 110 -2.42 -5.61 8.39
CA ALA A 110 -2.76 -5.29 9.78
C ALA A 110 -4.26 -4.99 9.96
N ALA A 111 -4.89 -4.35 8.98
CA ALA A 111 -6.33 -4.12 8.92
C ALA A 111 -6.75 -3.72 7.49
N GLY A 112 -7.96 -4.08 7.10
CA GLY A 112 -8.56 -3.66 5.84
C GLY A 112 -10.06 -3.50 5.91
N GLN A 113 -10.66 -2.92 4.88
CA GLN A 113 -12.10 -2.78 4.72
C GLN A 113 -12.46 -2.92 3.24
N ILE A 114 -13.42 -3.80 2.95
CA ILE A 114 -13.92 -4.06 1.59
C ILE A 114 -15.38 -3.60 1.51
N LEU A 115 -15.62 -2.57 0.70
CA LEU A 115 -16.92 -2.01 0.38
C LEU A 115 -17.25 -2.29 -1.09
N GLU A 116 -18.47 -1.98 -1.52
CA GLU A 116 -18.95 -2.24 -2.89
C GLU A 116 -18.05 -1.64 -3.98
N ARG A 117 -17.48 -0.46 -3.72
CA ARG A 117 -16.68 0.29 -4.71
C ARG A 117 -15.30 0.71 -4.20
N ARG A 118 -14.94 0.33 -2.98
CA ARG A 118 -13.68 0.72 -2.35
C ARG A 118 -13.12 -0.44 -1.55
N ALA A 119 -11.83 -0.69 -1.69
CA ALA A 119 -11.08 -1.49 -0.72
C ALA A 119 -9.92 -0.66 -0.19
N THR A 120 -9.71 -0.70 1.12
CA THR A 120 -8.53 -0.13 1.73
C THR A 120 -7.89 -1.13 2.68
N PHE A 121 -6.57 -1.12 2.77
CA PHE A 121 -5.88 -1.89 3.81
C PHE A 121 -4.53 -1.27 4.15
N VAL A 122 -3.97 -1.71 5.26
CA VAL A 122 -2.65 -1.30 5.74
C VAL A 122 -1.77 -2.53 5.99
N LYS A 123 -0.50 -2.48 5.55
CA LYS A 123 0.52 -3.48 5.88
C LYS A 123 1.88 -2.80 6.00
N GLY A 124 2.56 -2.97 7.14
CA GLY A 124 3.77 -2.20 7.44
C GLY A 124 3.54 -0.70 7.25
N ASN A 125 4.43 -0.04 6.54
CA ASN A 125 4.36 1.40 6.25
C ASN A 125 3.37 1.75 5.12
N TYR A 126 2.68 0.78 4.53
CA TYR A 126 1.89 0.99 3.33
C TYR A 126 0.41 1.12 3.66
N TYR A 127 -0.20 2.22 3.22
CA TYR A 127 -1.65 2.39 3.10
C TYR A 127 -2.05 2.22 1.65
N VAL A 128 -2.98 1.32 1.38
CA VAL A 128 -3.38 0.93 0.03
C VAL A 128 -4.84 1.23 -0.18
N GLU A 129 -5.15 1.85 -1.31
CA GLU A 129 -6.50 2.18 -1.73
C GLU A 129 -6.80 1.60 -3.11
N LEU A 130 -8.00 1.03 -3.24
CA LEU A 130 -8.55 0.55 -4.49
C LEU A 130 -9.94 1.16 -4.65
N ALA A 131 -10.18 1.82 -5.78
CA ALA A 131 -11.46 2.44 -6.08
C ALA A 131 -12.00 1.93 -7.43
N ALA A 132 -13.22 1.38 -7.42
CA ALA A 132 -13.90 0.93 -8.62
C ALA A 132 -14.74 2.07 -9.21
N ASP A 133 -14.53 2.36 -10.50
CA ASP A 133 -15.28 3.37 -11.24
C ASP A 133 -16.51 2.74 -11.93
N THR A 134 -17.48 2.32 -11.12
CA THR A 134 -18.72 1.69 -11.58
C THR A 134 -19.73 1.62 -10.44
N GLU A 135 -21.02 1.60 -10.74
CA GLU A 135 -22.11 1.46 -9.74
C GLU A 135 -22.33 0.01 -9.28
N LYS A 136 -21.58 -0.96 -9.83
CA LYS A 136 -21.72 -2.38 -9.49
C LYS A 136 -21.07 -2.69 -8.13
N ASP A 137 -21.53 -3.77 -7.50
CA ASP A 137 -20.80 -4.39 -6.38
C ASP A 137 -19.53 -5.09 -6.90
N ASN A 138 -18.37 -4.58 -6.50
CA ASN A 138 -17.05 -5.08 -6.88
C ASN A 138 -16.30 -5.75 -5.74
N ARG A 139 -16.96 -6.05 -4.60
CA ARG A 139 -16.28 -6.58 -3.40
C ARG A 139 -15.35 -7.75 -3.70
N LYS A 140 -15.79 -8.72 -4.51
CA LYS A 140 -14.97 -9.89 -4.89
C LYS A 140 -13.70 -9.52 -5.67
N THR A 141 -13.83 -8.60 -6.63
CA THR A 141 -12.72 -8.14 -7.46
C THR A 141 -11.74 -7.30 -6.64
N LEU A 142 -12.27 -6.39 -5.82
CA LEU A 142 -11.49 -5.56 -4.92
C LEU A 142 -10.72 -6.39 -3.88
N GLU A 143 -11.36 -7.42 -3.31
CA GLU A 143 -10.72 -8.35 -2.40
C GLU A 143 -9.61 -9.16 -3.09
N ALA A 144 -9.82 -9.62 -4.32
CA ALA A 144 -8.81 -10.34 -5.08
C ALA A 144 -7.54 -9.49 -5.32
N PHE A 145 -7.71 -8.23 -5.74
CA PHE A 145 -6.59 -7.30 -5.87
C PHE A 145 -5.94 -7.00 -4.52
N ALA A 146 -6.72 -6.71 -3.47
CA ALA A 146 -6.20 -6.39 -2.15
C ALA A 146 -5.33 -7.54 -1.59
N ARG A 147 -5.79 -8.79 -1.68
CA ARG A 147 -5.02 -9.98 -1.25
C ARG A 147 -3.75 -10.17 -2.08
N HIS A 148 -3.82 -9.91 -3.38
CA HIS A 148 -2.66 -10.03 -4.25
C HIS A 148 -1.55 -9.01 -3.91
N LEU A 149 -1.95 -7.78 -3.60
CA LEU A 149 -1.06 -6.71 -3.17
C LEU A 149 -0.51 -6.98 -1.76
N GLU A 150 -1.36 -7.40 -0.83
CA GLU A 150 -1.00 -7.78 0.53
C GLU A 150 0.10 -8.84 0.55
N ALA A 151 0.05 -9.85 -0.34
CA ALA A 151 1.08 -10.87 -0.45
C ALA A 151 2.46 -10.35 -0.94
N ARG A 152 2.52 -9.19 -1.59
CA ARG A 152 3.76 -8.60 -2.16
C ARG A 152 4.36 -7.52 -1.30
N LEU A 153 3.53 -6.80 -0.57
CA LEU A 153 4.00 -5.73 0.30
C LEU A 153 4.77 -6.30 1.48
N GLN A 154 5.87 -5.63 1.82
CA GLN A 154 6.68 -5.95 2.99
C GLN A 154 6.05 -5.37 4.26
N GLY A 155 6.50 -5.86 5.41
CA GLY A 155 6.06 -5.38 6.72
C GLY A 155 5.09 -6.34 7.43
N GLY A 156 4.85 -6.04 8.71
CA GLY A 156 4.00 -6.85 9.58
C GLY A 156 2.52 -6.77 9.22
N THR A 157 1.78 -7.78 9.68
CA THR A 157 0.32 -7.91 9.54
C THR A 157 -0.39 -7.77 10.89
N ASP A 158 0.31 -7.31 11.91
CA ASP A 158 -0.27 -7.00 13.21
C ASP A 158 -0.48 -5.48 13.30
N PRO A 159 -1.58 -5.02 13.91
CA PRO A 159 -1.72 -3.61 14.26
C PRO A 159 -0.53 -3.11 15.09
N PRO A 160 -0.09 -1.86 14.91
CA PRO A 160 0.95 -1.27 15.75
C PRO A 160 0.51 -1.24 17.23
N ALA A 161 1.49 -1.28 18.13
CA ALA A 161 1.31 -1.37 19.58
C ALA A 161 0.80 -0.08 20.22
#